data_AF-A0A432S1R0-F1
#
_entry.id   AF-A0A432S1R0-F1
#
_cell.length_a   1.000
_cell.length_b   1.000
_cell.length_c   1.000
_cell.angle_alpha   90.00
_cell.angle_beta   90.00
_cell.angle_gamma   90.00
#
_symmetry.space_group_name_H-M   'P 1'
#
loop_
_entity.id
_entity.type
_entity.pdbx_description
1 polymer ?
#
loop_
_entity_poly.entity_id
_entity_poly.type
_entity_poly.pdbx_seq_one_letter_code
_entity_poly.pdbx_strand_id
1 'polypeptide(L)'
;MDKYMYLYILLGNLESFLIKNREEIEKLLNKDQFKLEDGLTVLESFNSSLVKTSQILENLENLEDDEELIKSVIILVSESLAWILFTLPTLPERLPFFKEEFLIKNENVLDIIGNNLINLESFLEKPSEIFFLIKNLKSSINDILNLINFLQRGLEKSLIVN
;
A
#
# COMPACT_ATOMS: atom_id res chain seq x y z
N MET A 1 -5.81 -13.20 -23.41
CA MET A 1 -4.79 -13.50 -22.40
C MET A 1 -5.46 -14.31 -21.32
N ASP A 2 -4.86 -15.41 -20.86
CA ASP A 2 -5.42 -16.19 -19.75
C ASP A 2 -5.54 -15.30 -18.51
N LYS A 3 -6.68 -15.34 -17.80
CA LYS A 3 -6.95 -14.53 -16.61
C LYS A 3 -5.91 -14.81 -15.52
N TYR A 4 -5.52 -16.08 -15.36
CA TYR A 4 -4.48 -16.50 -14.43
C TYR A 4 -3.14 -15.85 -14.81
N MET A 5 -2.79 -15.87 -16.10
CA MET A 5 -1.55 -15.26 -16.59
C MET A 5 -1.52 -13.74 -16.36
N TYR A 6 -2.66 -13.05 -16.49
CA TYR A 6 -2.71 -11.63 -16.17
C TYR A 6 -2.44 -11.35 -14.70
N LEU A 7 -3.03 -12.12 -13.80
CA LEU A 7 -2.79 -11.94 -12.36
C LEU A 7 -1.34 -12.23 -11.99
N TYR A 8 -0.73 -13.29 -12.54
CA TYR A 8 0.71 -13.55 -12.34
C TYR A 8 1.58 -12.37 -12.80
N ILE A 9 1.25 -11.72 -13.92
CA ILE A 9 1.96 -10.51 -14.37
C ILE A 9 1.79 -9.37 -13.37
N LEU A 10 0.57 -9.16 -12.85
CA LEU A 10 0.31 -8.11 -11.84
C LEU A 10 1.08 -8.37 -10.54
N LEU A 11 1.09 -9.62 -10.06
CA LEU A 11 1.86 -10.03 -8.89
C LEU A 11 3.35 -9.77 -9.07
N GLY A 12 3.95 -10.29 -10.16
CA GLY A 12 5.37 -10.07 -10.44
C GLY A 12 5.72 -8.58 -10.61
N ASN A 13 4.81 -7.77 -11.15
CA ASN A 13 4.99 -6.32 -11.26
C ASN A 13 4.99 -5.63 -9.88
N LEU A 14 4.06 -5.99 -8.99
CA LEU A 14 4.03 -5.44 -7.64
C LEU A 14 5.25 -5.89 -6.82
N GLU A 15 5.60 -7.18 -6.86
CA GLU A 15 6.78 -7.72 -6.16
C GLU A 15 8.07 -7.01 -6.59
N SER A 16 8.32 -6.94 -7.90
CA SER A 16 9.49 -6.26 -8.46
C SER A 16 9.51 -4.76 -8.10
N PHE A 17 8.33 -4.13 -8.12
CA PHE A 17 8.19 -2.72 -7.73
C PHE A 17 8.53 -2.52 -6.26
N LEU A 18 7.99 -3.36 -5.36
CA LEU A 18 8.27 -3.30 -3.93
C LEU A 18 9.76 -3.46 -3.68
N ILE A 19 10.39 -4.54 -4.16
CA ILE A 19 11.84 -4.81 -3.96
C ILE A 19 12.68 -3.59 -4.36
N LYS A 20 12.46 -3.05 -5.56
CA LYS A 20 13.22 -1.90 -6.05
C LYS A 20 13.00 -0.64 -5.21
N ASN A 21 11.74 -0.34 -4.87
CA ASN A 21 11.43 0.85 -4.10
C ASN A 21 11.89 0.73 -2.65
N ARG A 22 11.93 -0.47 -2.06
CA ARG A 22 12.42 -0.64 -0.69
C ARG A 22 13.84 -0.12 -0.53
N GLU A 23 14.73 -0.58 -1.40
CA GLU A 23 16.13 -0.14 -1.40
C GLU A 23 16.30 1.36 -1.67
N GLU A 24 15.49 1.90 -2.57
CA GLU A 24 15.55 3.33 -2.92
C GLU A 24 15.08 4.20 -1.77
N ILE A 25 13.91 3.90 -1.19
CA ILE A 25 13.34 4.65 -0.08
C ILE A 25 14.17 4.51 1.19
N GLU A 26 14.73 3.34 1.49
CA GLU A 26 15.67 3.18 2.61
C GLU A 26 16.89 4.09 2.48
N LYS A 27 17.42 4.26 1.27
CA LYS A 27 18.53 5.21 1.03
C LYS A 27 18.09 6.66 1.26
N LEU A 28 16.86 7.03 0.85
CA LEU A 28 16.32 8.37 1.10
C LEU A 28 16.13 8.64 2.60
N LEU A 29 15.55 7.68 3.33
CA LEU A 29 15.28 7.79 4.77
C LEU A 29 16.55 7.84 5.61
N ASN A 30 17.67 7.32 5.12
CA ASN A 30 18.96 7.35 5.81
C ASN A 30 19.83 8.57 5.45
N LYS A 31 19.35 9.52 4.64
CA LYS A 31 20.06 10.78 4.37
C LYS A 31 20.13 11.65 5.63
N ASP A 32 21.27 12.32 5.83
CA ASP A 32 21.45 13.31 6.91
C ASP A 32 20.47 14.49 6.81
N GLN A 33 20.08 14.85 5.58
CA GLN A 33 19.12 15.92 5.29
C GLN A 33 18.01 15.38 4.40
N PHE A 34 16.87 15.08 5.02
CA PHE A 34 15.66 14.66 4.33
C PHE A 34 14.91 15.89 3.80
N LYS A 35 14.68 15.95 2.49
CA LYS A 35 14.02 17.08 1.84
C LYS A 35 12.54 16.79 1.54
N LEU A 36 11.80 17.84 1.20
CA LEU A 36 10.40 17.71 0.78
C LEU A 36 10.29 16.85 -0.48
N GLU A 37 11.23 16.94 -1.42
CA GLU A 37 11.24 16.10 -2.62
C GLU A 37 11.47 14.62 -2.28
N ASP A 38 12.29 14.32 -1.28
CA ASP A 38 12.48 12.94 -0.82
C ASP A 38 11.16 12.39 -0.24
N GLY A 39 10.45 13.20 0.55
CA GLY A 39 9.12 12.86 1.05
C GLY A 39 8.09 12.64 -0.07
N LEU A 40 8.15 13.46 -1.12
CA LEU A 40 7.28 13.31 -2.28
C LEU A 40 7.53 11.96 -2.96
N THR A 41 8.79 11.61 -3.19
CA THR A 41 9.15 10.30 -3.76
C THR A 41 8.63 9.14 -2.91
N VAL A 42 8.72 9.21 -1.58
CA VAL A 42 8.15 8.17 -0.69
C VAL A 42 6.63 8.04 -0.88
N LEU A 43 5.91 9.17 -0.91
CA LEU A 43 4.45 9.17 -1.06
C LEU A 43 4.02 8.68 -2.45
N GLU A 44 4.74 9.05 -3.51
CA GLU A 44 4.54 8.53 -4.88
C GLU A 44 4.75 7.01 -4.96
N SER A 45 5.77 6.49 -4.26
CA SER A 45 6.01 5.06 -4.16
C SER A 45 4.87 4.34 -3.43
N PHE A 46 4.36 4.89 -2.32
CA PHE A 46 3.19 4.34 -1.62
C PHE A 46 1.95 4.34 -2.51
N ASN A 47 1.68 5.46 -3.19
CA ASN A 47 0.56 5.60 -4.11
C ASN A 47 0.60 4.53 -5.21
N SER A 48 1.75 4.41 -5.88
CA SER A 48 1.97 3.41 -6.94
C SER A 48 1.82 1.98 -6.43
N SER A 49 2.29 1.69 -5.21
CA SER A 49 2.11 0.38 -4.57
C SER A 49 0.63 0.06 -4.32
N LEU A 50 -0.11 1.00 -3.76
CA LEU A 50 -1.54 0.86 -3.48
C LEU A 50 -2.39 0.72 -4.75
N VAL A 51 -2.06 1.47 -5.81
CA VAL A 51 -2.73 1.32 -7.12
C VAL A 51 -2.54 -0.09 -7.68
N LYS A 52 -1.31 -0.60 -7.68
CA LYS A 52 -1.01 -1.97 -8.13
C LYS A 52 -1.71 -3.02 -7.26
N THR A 53 -1.74 -2.79 -5.95
CA THR A 53 -2.44 -3.66 -4.98
C THR A 53 -3.94 -3.70 -5.27
N SER A 54 -4.56 -2.54 -5.55
CA SER A 54 -5.98 -2.44 -5.90
C SER A 54 -6.28 -3.20 -7.21
N GLN A 55 -5.43 -3.07 -8.23
CA GLN A 55 -5.55 -3.81 -9.49
C GLN A 55 -5.51 -5.33 -9.28
N ILE A 56 -4.64 -5.84 -8.39
CA ILE A 56 -4.58 -7.25 -8.04
C ILE A 56 -5.90 -7.71 -7.41
N LEU A 57 -6.41 -6.96 -6.42
CA LEU A 57 -7.67 -7.30 -5.74
C LEU A 57 -8.90 -7.22 -6.66
N GLU A 58 -8.90 -6.33 -7.64
CA GLU A 58 -9.93 -6.28 -8.68
C GLU A 58 -9.95 -7.53 -9.55
N ASN A 59 -8.78 -8.09 -9.85
CA ASN A 59 -8.66 -9.29 -10.67
C ASN A 59 -8.86 -10.59 -9.86
N LEU A 60 -8.61 -10.55 -8.54
CA LEU A 60 -8.82 -11.68 -7.64
C LEU A 60 -10.28 -12.16 -7.61
N GLU A 61 -11.27 -11.26 -7.66
CA GLU A 61 -12.71 -11.62 -7.64
C GLU A 61 -13.14 -12.58 -8.77
N ASN A 62 -12.32 -12.74 -9.80
CA ASN A 62 -12.63 -13.55 -10.98
C ASN A 62 -11.92 -14.91 -11.00
N LEU A 63 -11.27 -15.30 -9.90
CA LEU A 63 -10.55 -16.57 -9.77
C LEU A 63 -11.43 -17.70 -9.25
N GLU A 64 -11.23 -18.90 -9.81
CA GLU A 64 -11.86 -20.14 -9.36
C GLU A 64 -10.82 -20.95 -8.58
N ASP A 65 -11.09 -21.25 -7.31
CA ASP A 65 -10.47 -22.25 -6.41
C ASP A 65 -8.94 -22.53 -6.52
N ASP A 66 -8.13 -21.58 -7.00
CA ASP A 66 -6.67 -21.68 -6.98
C ASP A 66 -6.13 -21.15 -5.64
N GLU A 67 -6.18 -22.00 -4.62
CA GLU A 67 -5.76 -21.67 -3.25
C GLU A 67 -4.31 -21.18 -3.18
N GLU A 68 -3.40 -21.71 -4.01
CA GLU A 68 -1.99 -21.28 -4.01
C GLU A 68 -1.83 -19.87 -4.57
N LEU A 69 -2.53 -19.56 -5.66
CA LEU A 69 -2.52 -18.22 -6.24
C LEU A 69 -3.22 -17.21 -5.34
N ILE A 70 -4.35 -17.57 -4.75
CA ILE A 70 -5.05 -16.70 -3.78
C ILE A 70 -4.13 -16.42 -2.57
N LYS A 71 -3.44 -17.45 -2.07
CA LYS A 71 -2.45 -17.27 -0.99
C LYS A 71 -1.33 -16.32 -1.40
N SER A 72 -0.83 -16.45 -2.63
CA SER A 72 0.21 -15.55 -3.17
C SER A 72 -0.27 -14.09 -3.24
N VAL A 73 -1.54 -13.88 -3.60
CA VAL A 73 -2.16 -12.55 -3.56
C VAL A 73 -2.23 -12.02 -2.12
N ILE A 74 -2.70 -12.82 -1.17
CA ILE A 74 -2.79 -12.43 0.25
C ILE A 74 -1.43 -11.98 0.77
N ILE A 75 -0.38 -12.77 0.51
CA ILE A 75 0.99 -12.46 0.92
C ILE A 75 1.44 -11.13 0.33
N LEU A 76 1.30 -10.95 -0.99
CA LEU A 76 1.84 -9.76 -1.64
C LEU A 76 1.06 -8.48 -1.29
N VAL A 77 -0.25 -8.57 -1.11
CA VAL A 77 -1.07 -7.47 -0.59
C VAL A 77 -0.62 -7.11 0.83
N SER A 78 -0.36 -8.12 1.67
CA SER A 78 0.15 -7.91 3.04
C SER A 78 1.51 -7.23 3.02
N GLU A 79 2.42 -7.65 2.15
CA GLU A 79 3.75 -7.03 2.02
C GLU A 79 3.69 -5.57 1.55
N SER A 80 2.77 -5.25 0.64
CA SER A 80 2.52 -3.88 0.18
C SER A 80 2.01 -2.99 1.31
N LEU A 81 1.08 -3.49 2.11
CA LEU A 81 0.53 -2.78 3.27
C LEU A 81 1.55 -2.64 4.41
N ALA A 82 2.27 -3.72 4.74
CA ALA A 82 3.29 -3.74 5.78
C ALA A 82 4.44 -2.76 5.47
N TRP A 83 4.85 -2.68 4.19
CA TRP A 83 5.80 -1.69 3.73
C TRP A 83 5.40 -0.27 4.11
N ILE A 84 4.14 0.11 3.88
CA ILE A 84 3.60 1.42 4.25
C ILE A 84 3.55 1.57 5.78
N LEU A 85 3.04 0.55 6.49
CA LEU A 85 2.93 0.56 7.95
C LEU A 85 4.26 0.86 8.64
N PHE A 86 5.35 0.26 8.17
CA PHE A 86 6.68 0.45 8.77
C PHE A 86 7.38 1.73 8.32
N THR A 87 7.04 2.24 7.14
CA THR A 87 7.75 3.38 6.54
C THR A 87 7.06 4.71 6.88
N LEU A 88 5.73 4.77 6.79
CA LEU A 88 4.92 5.98 6.99
C LEU A 88 5.18 6.71 8.33
N PRO A 89 5.36 6.03 9.49
CA PRO A 89 5.62 6.69 10.78
C PRO A 89 6.91 7.53 10.80
N THR A 90 7.83 7.30 9.85
CA THR A 90 9.09 8.06 9.78
C THR A 90 8.94 9.43 9.12
N LEU A 91 7.83 9.67 8.43
CA LEU A 91 7.59 10.89 7.65
C LEU A 91 7.12 12.10 8.47
N PRO A 92 6.19 12.01 9.45
CA PRO A 92 5.68 13.17 10.18
C PRO A 92 6.74 13.99 10.92
N GLU A 93 7.82 13.36 11.38
CA GLU A 93 8.92 14.06 12.04
C GLU A 93 9.79 14.87 11.07
N ARG A 94 9.64 14.61 9.77
CA ARG A 94 10.51 15.12 8.70
C ARG A 94 9.78 15.98 7.67
N LEU A 95 8.45 15.92 7.66
CA LEU A 95 7.59 16.61 6.71
C LEU A 95 6.57 17.50 7.44
N PRO A 96 6.06 18.56 6.80
CA PRO A 96 5.17 19.53 7.43
C PRO A 96 3.72 19.02 7.53
N PHE A 97 3.52 17.80 8.04
CA PHE A 97 2.20 17.21 8.23
C PHE A 97 1.78 17.22 9.70
N PHE A 98 0.51 17.53 9.93
CA PHE A 98 -0.14 17.40 11.22
C PHE A 98 -0.64 15.97 11.43
N LYS A 99 -0.72 15.51 12.68
CA LYS A 99 -1.17 14.14 13.00
C LYS A 99 -2.60 13.87 12.52
N GLU A 100 -3.42 14.90 12.52
CA GLU A 100 -4.82 14.89 12.08
C GLU A 100 -4.95 14.57 10.58
N GLU A 101 -3.92 14.84 9.77
CA GLU A 101 -3.91 14.54 8.33
C GLU A 101 -3.72 13.03 8.06
N PHE A 102 -3.35 12.24 9.06
CA PHE A 102 -3.21 10.79 9.00
C PHE A 102 -4.49 10.05 9.44
N LEU A 103 -5.60 10.76 9.58
CA LEU A 103 -6.89 10.19 9.99
C LEU A 103 -7.81 9.90 8.80
N ILE A 104 -8.44 8.73 8.81
CA ILE A 104 -9.52 8.34 7.91
C ILE A 104 -10.75 8.12 8.77
N LYS A 105 -11.81 8.92 8.60
CA LYS A 105 -13.05 8.81 9.39
C LYS A 105 -12.77 8.79 10.93
N ASN A 106 -11.81 9.59 11.39
CA ASN A 106 -11.31 9.67 12.78
C ASN A 106 -10.52 8.45 13.30
N GLU A 107 -10.17 7.50 12.45
CA GLU A 107 -9.28 6.38 12.78
C GLU A 107 -7.89 6.63 12.18
N ASN A 108 -6.83 6.26 12.90
CA ASN A 108 -5.46 6.42 12.40
C ASN A 108 -5.22 5.45 11.23
N VAL A 109 -4.63 5.94 10.14
CA VAL A 109 -4.32 5.11 8.97
C VAL A 109 -3.44 3.90 9.29
N LEU A 110 -2.54 4.01 10.28
CA LEU A 110 -1.71 2.89 10.73
C LEU A 110 -2.53 1.78 11.40
N ASP A 111 -3.56 2.15 12.17
CA ASP A 111 -4.47 1.19 12.82
C ASP A 111 -5.30 0.46 11.76
N ILE A 112 -5.80 1.19 10.75
CA ILE A 112 -6.53 0.60 9.61
C ILE A 112 -5.64 -0.40 8.86
N ILE A 113 -4.39 -0.02 8.55
CA ILE A 113 -3.43 -0.91 7.90
C ILE A 113 -3.17 -2.14 8.76
N GLY A 114 -2.92 -1.96 10.07
CA GLY A 114 -2.71 -3.06 11.01
C GLY A 114 -3.88 -4.04 11.05
N ASN A 115 -5.11 -3.54 11.11
CA ASN A 115 -6.33 -4.34 11.08
C ASN A 115 -6.47 -5.14 9.77
N ASN A 116 -6.14 -4.53 8.62
CA ASN A 116 -6.12 -5.25 7.34
C ASN A 116 -5.10 -6.39 7.33
N LEU A 117 -3.90 -6.17 7.88
CA LEU A 117 -2.86 -7.19 7.96
C LEU A 117 -3.30 -8.38 8.82
N ILE A 118 -3.92 -8.12 9.98
CA ILE A 118 -4.46 -9.17 10.86
C ILE A 118 -5.53 -9.98 10.12
N ASN A 119 -6.44 -9.30 9.41
CA ASN A 119 -7.47 -9.98 8.63
C ASN A 119 -6.85 -10.85 7.52
N LEU A 120 -5.86 -10.33 6.77
CA LEU A 120 -5.19 -11.06 5.71
C LEU A 120 -4.45 -12.30 6.24
N GLU A 121 -3.74 -12.16 7.36
CA GLU A 121 -3.03 -13.27 8.02
C GLU A 121 -4.00 -14.39 8.39
N SER A 122 -5.19 -14.05 8.90
CA SER A 122 -6.21 -15.05 9.27
C SER A 122 -6.69 -15.93 8.10
N PHE A 123 -6.49 -15.49 6.86
CA PHE A 123 -6.86 -16.24 5.66
C PHE A 123 -5.72 -17.08 5.08
N LEU A 124 -4.49 -17.05 5.62
CA LEU A 124 -3.37 -17.83 5.06
C LEU A 124 -3.56 -19.35 5.17
N GLU A 125 -4.35 -19.82 6.15
CA GLU A 125 -4.70 -21.23 6.31
C GLU A 125 -5.83 -21.68 5.36
N LYS A 126 -6.71 -20.74 4.98
CA LYS A 126 -7.83 -20.95 4.05
C LYS A 126 -7.99 -19.74 3.11
N PRO A 127 -7.12 -19.63 2.10
CA PRO A 127 -7.04 -18.44 1.24
C PRO A 127 -8.36 -18.04 0.59
N SER A 128 -9.17 -19.00 0.12
CA SER A 128 -10.49 -18.76 -0.46
C SER A 128 -11.48 -17.99 0.44
N GLU A 129 -11.31 -18.02 1.77
CA GLU A 129 -12.17 -17.25 2.68
C GLU A 129 -11.99 -15.72 2.51
N ILE A 130 -10.94 -15.25 1.83
CA ILE A 130 -10.76 -13.82 1.52
C ILE A 130 -11.94 -13.23 0.73
N PHE A 131 -12.63 -14.03 -0.09
CA PHE A 131 -13.77 -13.55 -0.89
C PHE A 131 -14.92 -13.01 -0.03
N PHE A 132 -15.03 -13.41 1.24
CA PHE A 132 -16.02 -12.85 2.17
C PHE A 132 -15.72 -11.39 2.54
N LEU A 133 -14.45 -10.99 2.57
CA LEU A 133 -14.01 -9.66 3.01
C LEU A 133 -13.36 -8.81 1.92
N ILE A 134 -13.21 -9.34 0.70
CA ILE A 134 -12.49 -8.67 -0.39
C ILE A 134 -13.03 -7.26 -0.69
N LYS A 135 -14.35 -7.06 -0.60
CA LYS A 135 -14.98 -5.74 -0.77
C LYS A 135 -14.56 -4.75 0.31
N ASN A 136 -14.50 -5.20 1.57
CA ASN A 136 -14.07 -4.36 2.69
C ASN A 136 -12.58 -4.02 2.57
N LEU A 137 -11.75 -5.01 2.21
CA LEU A 137 -10.32 -4.81 1.97
C LEU A 137 -10.07 -3.79 0.85
N LYS A 138 -10.76 -3.92 -0.29
CA LYS A 138 -10.67 -2.96 -1.41
C LYS A 138 -11.10 -1.56 -0.99
N SER A 139 -12.21 -1.43 -0.24
CA SER A 139 -12.65 -0.14 0.29
C SER A 139 -11.59 0.48 1.19
N SER A 140 -11.00 -0.32 2.08
CA SER A 140 -9.96 0.15 3.00
C SER A 140 -8.69 0.60 2.27
N ILE A 141 -8.22 -0.18 1.30
CA ILE A 141 -7.08 0.18 0.44
C ILE A 141 -7.34 1.49 -0.32
N ASN A 142 -8.55 1.67 -0.84
CA ASN A 142 -8.93 2.92 -1.51
C ASN A 142 -8.96 4.12 -0.54
N ASP A 143 -9.45 3.92 0.68
CA ASP A 143 -9.43 4.97 1.72
C ASP A 143 -7.97 5.36 2.07
N ILE A 144 -7.08 4.38 2.22
CA ILE A 144 -5.63 4.61 2.44
C ILE A 144 -5.02 5.35 1.23
N LEU A 145 -5.32 4.90 0.01
CA LEU A 145 -4.84 5.53 -1.22
C LEU A 145 -5.30 6.99 -1.33
N ASN A 146 -6.53 7.30 -0.97
CA ASN A 146 -7.05 8.67 -0.97
C ASN A 146 -6.30 9.57 0.01
N LEU A 147 -5.97 9.05 1.19
CA LEU A 147 -5.16 9.76 2.18
C LEU A 147 -3.74 10.00 1.66
N ILE A 148 -3.07 8.99 1.12
CA ILE A 148 -1.73 9.16 0.54
C ILE A 148 -1.73 10.20 -0.60
N ASN A 149 -2.73 10.15 -1.48
CA ASN A 149 -2.92 11.17 -2.52
C ASN A 149 -3.11 12.59 -1.95
N PHE A 150 -3.86 12.70 -0.85
CA PHE A 150 -4.06 13.98 -0.17
C PHE A 150 -2.74 14.53 0.37
N LEU A 151 -1.97 13.72 1.10
CA LEU A 151 -0.65 14.09 1.64
C LEU A 151 0.31 14.48 0.51
N GLN A 152 0.35 13.68 -0.57
CA GLN A 152 1.19 13.93 -1.74
C GLN A 152 0.91 15.32 -2.34
N ARG A 153 -0.37 15.63 -2.60
CA ARG A 153 -0.78 16.93 -3.15
C ARG A 153 -0.50 18.10 -2.20
N GLY A 154 -0.60 17.89 -0.88
CA GLY A 154 -0.22 18.88 0.12
C GLY A 154 1.27 19.23 0.02
N LEU A 155 2.11 18.22 -0.16
CA LEU A 155 3.55 18.37 -0.31
C LEU A 155 3.94 19.02 -1.64
N GLU A 156 3.33 18.60 -2.76
CA GLU A 156 3.52 19.22 -4.08
C GLU A 156 3.21 20.72 -4.07
N LYS A 157 2.11 21.13 -3.42
CA LYS A 157 1.78 22.55 -3.25
C LYS A 157 2.83 23.29 -2.43
N SER A 158 3.38 22.66 -1.40
CA SER A 158 4.41 23.24 -0.54
C SER A 158 5.73 23.46 -1.28
N LEU A 159 6.03 22.65 -2.31
CA LEU A 159 7.19 22.83 -3.18
C LEU A 159 7.06 24.00 -4.17
N ILE A 160 5.83 24.37 -4.56
CA ILE A 160 5.59 25.48 -5.50
C ILE A 160 5.70 26.85 -4.80
N VAL A 161 5.42 26.87 -3.49
CA VAL A 161 5.35 28.11 -2.69
C VAL A 161 6.70 28.47 -2.06
N ASN A 162 7.66 27.54 -2.02
CA ASN A 162 9.04 27.75 -1.56
C ASN A 162 10.03 27.86 -2.73
#